data_AF-A0A2W5YU63-F1
#
_entry.id   AF-A0A2W5YU63-F1
#
_cell.length_a   1.000
_cell.length_b   1.000
_cell.length_c   1.000
_cell.angle_alpha   90.00
_cell.angle_beta   90.00
_cell.angle_gamma   90.00
#
_symmetry.space_group_name_H-M   'P 1'
#
loop_
_entity.id
_entity.type
_entity.pdbx_description
1 polymer ?
#
loop_
_entity_poly.entity_id
_entity_poly.type
_entity_poly.pdbx_seq_one_letter_code
_entity_poly.pdbx_strand_id
1 'polypeptide(L)' 'MKRQLKPEEHEKIVSAVAAGDRIKAKSVYLSATEGNLTEAQNYVKTLVAEAESLQSISKPHSAS' A
#
# COMPACT_ATOMS: atom_id res chain seq x y z
N MET A 1 8.80 -6.94 -20.14
CA MET A 1 9.75 -6.55 -19.07
C MET A 1 8.93 -5.88 -17.99
N LYS A 2 9.16 -6.16 -16.69
CA LYS A 2 8.45 -5.46 -15.60
C LYS A 2 9.03 -4.06 -15.45
N ARG A 3 8.18 -3.04 -15.36
CA ARG A 3 8.63 -1.66 -15.08
C ARG A 3 8.78 -1.47 -13.58
N GLN A 4 9.81 -0.72 -13.18
CA GLN A 4 9.96 -0.33 -11.78
C GLN A 4 8.91 0.72 -11.40
N LEU A 5 8.37 0.58 -10.19
CA LEU A 5 7.44 1.53 -9.63
C LEU A 5 8.17 2.85 -9.34
N LYS A 6 7.67 3.94 -9.90
CA LYS A 6 8.19 5.29 -9.63
C LYS A 6 7.75 5.78 -8.26
N PRO A 7 8.49 6.71 -7.62
CA PRO A 7 8.08 7.31 -6.35
C PRO A 7 6.66 7.90 -6.37
N GLU A 8 6.31 8.64 -7.43
CA GLU A 8 4.98 9.25 -7.58
C GLU A 8 3.85 8.21 -7.65
N GLU A 9 4.11 7.05 -8.26
CA GLU A 9 3.14 5.95 -8.34
C GLU A 9 3.01 5.24 -6.99
N HIS A 10 4.13 5.10 -6.26
CA HIS A 10 4.13 4.60 -4.89
C HIS A 10 3.28 5.49 -3.97
N GLU A 11 3.46 6.80 -4.01
CA GLU A 11 2.67 7.75 -3.18
C GLU A 11 1.17 7.65 -3.46
N LYS A 12 0.76 7.45 -4.72
CA LYS A 12 -0.64 7.21 -5.09
C LYS A 12 -1.18 5.91 -4.49
N ILE A 13 -0.37 4.85 -4.47
CA ILE A 13 -0.76 3.56 -3.88
C ILE A 13 -0.89 3.70 -2.37
N VAL A 14 0.07 4.34 -1.69
CA VAL A 14 0.03 4.59 -0.24
C VAL A 14 -1.19 5.42 0.13
N SER A 15 -1.48 6.48 -0.63
CA SER A 15 -2.65 7.33 -0.41
C SER A 15 -3.97 6.54 -0.56
N ALA A 16 -4.06 5.67 -1.56
CA ALA A 16 -5.22 4.81 -1.76
C ALA A 16 -5.37 3.79 -0.61
N VAL A 17 -4.27 3.22 -0.12
CA VAL A 17 -4.27 2.34 1.06
C VAL A 17 -4.75 3.07 2.32
N ALA A 18 -4.24 4.27 2.57
CA ALA A 18 -4.64 5.10 3.71
C ALA A 18 -6.13 5.49 3.67
N ALA A 19 -6.68 5.68 2.47
CA ALA A 19 -8.11 5.93 2.25
C ALA A 19 -8.99 4.65 2.30
N GLY A 20 -8.39 3.46 2.48
CA GLY A 20 -9.09 2.18 2.45
C GLY A 20 -9.43 1.63 1.05
N ASP A 21 -9.01 2.32 -0.03
CA ASP A 21 -9.27 1.95 -1.41
C ASP A 21 -8.21 0.97 -1.96
N ARG A 22 -8.32 -0.28 -1.50
CA ARG A 22 -7.42 -1.37 -1.89
C ARG A 22 -7.57 -1.79 -3.36
N ILE A 23 -8.68 -1.47 -4.01
CA ILE A 23 -8.89 -1.79 -5.44
C ILE A 23 -8.08 -0.81 -6.28
N LYS A 24 -8.20 0.49 -6.01
CA LYS A 24 -7.41 1.53 -6.68
C LYS A 24 -5.92 1.32 -6.47
N ALA A 25 -5.50 0.98 -5.25
CA ALA A 25 -4.10 0.66 -4.94
C ALA A 25 -3.53 -0.43 -5.86
N LYS A 26 -4.27 -1.54 -6.05
CA LYS A 26 -3.85 -2.64 -6.95
C LYS A 26 -3.86 -2.20 -8.42
N SER A 27 -4.87 -1.43 -8.84
CA SER A 27 -4.99 -0.95 -10.21
C SER A 27 -3.82 -0.04 -10.62
N VAL A 28 -3.41 0.87 -9.73
CA VAL A 28 -2.23 1.73 -9.94
C VAL A 28 -0.96 0.88 -10.05
N TYR A 29 -0.75 -0.08 -9.13
CA TYR A 29 0.40 -0.97 -9.18
C TYR A 29 0.50 -1.75 -10.50
N LEU A 30 -0.62 -2.34 -10.95
CA LEU A 30 -0.66 -3.11 -12.21
C LEU A 30 -0.34 -2.22 -13.41
N SER A 31 -0.92 -1.02 -13.46
CA SER A 31 -0.71 -0.06 -14.54
C SER A 31 0.74 0.43 -14.60
N ALA A 32 1.36 0.63 -13.44
CA ALA A 32 2.72 1.16 -13.34
C ALA A 32 3.81 0.10 -13.60
N THR A 33 3.57 -1.16 -13.22
CA THR A 33 4.60 -2.22 -13.25
C THR A 33 4.43 -3.21 -14.40
N GLU A 34 3.26 -3.23 -15.05
CA GLU A 34 2.83 -4.31 -15.97
C GLU A 34 2.94 -5.70 -15.30
N GLY A 35 2.85 -5.74 -13.97
CA GLY A 35 2.92 -6.95 -13.15
C GLY A 35 1.61 -7.74 -13.12
N ASN A 36 1.58 -8.82 -12.34
CA ASN A 36 0.37 -9.63 -12.17
C ASN A 36 -0.43 -9.28 -10.90
N LEU A 37 -1.65 -9.80 -10.83
CA LEU A 37 -2.56 -9.55 -9.72
C LEU A 37 -2.01 -10.03 -8.37
N THR A 38 -1.29 -11.15 -8.34
CA THR A 38 -0.69 -11.70 -7.12
C THR A 38 0.36 -10.75 -6.55
N GLU A 39 1.22 -10.18 -7.40
CA GLU A 39 2.21 -9.18 -6.99
C GLU A 39 1.54 -7.92 -6.45
N ALA A 40 0.52 -7.42 -7.15
CA ALA A 40 -0.25 -6.26 -6.69
C ALA A 40 -0.94 -6.51 -5.33
N GLN A 41 -1.49 -7.71 -5.13
CA GLN A 41 -2.11 -8.10 -3.86
C GLN A 41 -1.10 -8.16 -2.73
N ASN A 42 0.07 -8.77 -2.96
CA ASN A 42 1.11 -8.88 -1.95
C ASN A 42 1.65 -7.50 -1.57
N TYR A 43 1.91 -6.66 -2.57
CA TYR A 43 2.39 -5.30 -2.34
C TYR A 43 1.43 -4.48 -1.47
N VAL A 44 0.14 -4.47 -1.82
CA VAL A 44 -0.89 -3.74 -1.05
C VAL A 44 -1.06 -4.32 0.35
N LYS A 45 -0.96 -5.65 0.53
CA LYS A 45 -1.01 -6.27 1.86
C LYS A 45 0.13 -5.81 2.76
N THR A 46 1.35 -5.74 2.23
CA THR A 46 2.51 -5.23 2.98
C THR A 46 2.27 -3.80 3.44
N LEU A 47 1.83 -2.91 2.54
CA LEU A 47 1.55 -1.51 2.89
C LEU A 47 0.46 -1.37 3.96
N VAL A 48 -0.59 -2.20 3.92
CA VAL A 48 -1.62 -2.20 4.95
C VAL A 48 -1.03 -2.62 6.29
N ALA A 49 -0.24 -3.69 6.33
CA ALA A 49 0.38 -4.17 7.56
C ALA A 49 1.38 -3.15 8.14
N GLU A 50 2.12 -2.42 7.29
CA GLU A 50 3.00 -1.33 7.68
C GLU A 50 2.22 -0.13 8.24
N ALA A 51 1.09 0.23 7.63
CA ALA A 51 0.23 1.30 8.15
C ALA A 51 -0.36 0.95 9.52
N GLU A 52 -0.76 -0.31 9.71
CA GLU A 52 -1.30 -0.81 10.99
C GLU A 52 -0.22 -0.88 12.08
N SER A 53 1.00 -1.30 11.74
CA SER A 53 2.12 -1.32 12.69
C SER A 53 2.51 0.09 13.14
N LEU A 54 2.54 1.07 12.22
CA LEU A 54 2.79 2.47 12.54
C LEU A 54 1.68 3.08 13.41
N GLN A 55 0.42 2.76 13.16
CA GLN A 55 -0.70 3.20 14.03
C GLN A 55 -0.65 2.58 15.42
N SER A 56 -0.16 1.34 15.54
CA SER A 56 -0.03 0.67 16.85
C SER A 56 1.07 1.30 17.72
N ILE A 57 2.08 1.93 17.13
CA ILE A 57 3.16 2.63 17.85
C ILE A 57 2.71 4.02 18.35
N SER A 58 1.65 4.60 17.76
CA SER A 58 1.14 5.93 18.11
C SER A 58 -0.02 5.95 19.11
N LYS A 59 -0.48 4.79 19.62
CA LYS A 59 -1.39 4.79 20.78
C LYS A 59 -0.53 4.93 22.04
N PRO A 60 -0.46 6.11 22.71
CA PRO A 60 -0.03 6.09 24.09
C PRO A 60 -0.95 5.13 24.83
N HIS A 61 -0.35 4.16 25.49
CA HIS A 61 -0.98 3.32 26.49
C HIS A 61 -1.57 4.25 27.57
N SER A 62 -2.76 4.79 27.31
CA SER A 62 -3.52 5.57 28.26
C SER A 62 -4.37 4.60 29.06
N ALA A 63 -3.95 4.41 30.32
CA ALA A 63 -4.70 3.90 31.45
C ALA A 63 -5.13 2.41 31.36
N SER A 64 -5.09 1.61 32.43
CA SER A 64 -5.16 1.92 33.86
C SER A 64 -4.31 0.94 34.68
#